data_AF-A0A329MYG3-F1
#
_entry.id   AF-A0A329MYG3-F1
#
_cell.length_a   1.000
_cell.length_b   1.000
_cell.length_c   1.000
_cell.angle_alpha   90.00
_cell.angle_beta   90.00
_cell.angle_gamma   90.00
#
_symmetry.space_group_name_H-M   'P 1'
#
loop_
_entity.id
_entity.type
_entity.pdbx_description
1 polymer ?
#
loop_
_entity_poly.entity_id
_entity_poly.type
_entity_poly.pdbx_seq_one_letter_code
_entity_poly.pdbx_strand_id
1 'polypeptide(L)'
;MKITVECERCGTKVELTPQTVGQHAYVHRELIEKDMYVFETNMGLEISPNLYMDFVDKLTQSTSDEETKEILEDNIEYNIDTEGKLEELRIDCRGCGDYIVLTEFGN
;
A
#
# COMPACT_ATOMS: atom_id res chain seq x y z
N MET A 1 4.88 -17.69 -3.92
CA MET A 1 4.35 -17.43 -2.57
C MET A 1 3.00 -18.12 -2.46
N LYS A 2 2.72 -18.84 -1.37
CA LYS A 2 1.43 -19.51 -1.12
C LYS A 2 0.76 -18.79 0.05
N ILE A 3 -0.36 -18.12 -0.20
CA ILE A 3 -1.12 -17.40 0.83
C ILE A 3 -2.39 -18.22 1.09
N THR A 4 -2.67 -18.51 2.36
CA THR A 4 -3.92 -19.17 2.77
C THR A 4 -4.67 -18.22 3.68
N VAL A 5 -5.92 -17.95 3.34
CA VAL A 5 -6.84 -17.12 4.12
C VAL A 5 -7.84 -18.06 4.79
N GLU A 6 -7.96 -18.00 6.12
CA GLU A 6 -8.86 -18.84 6.89
C GLU A 6 -9.78 -17.99 7.76
N CYS A 7 -11.09 -18.22 7.69
CA CYS A 7 -12.03 -17.65 8.63
C CYS A 7 -12.04 -18.51 9.89
N GLU A 8 -11.53 -17.99 11.00
CA GLU A 8 -11.44 -18.72 12.28
C GLU A 8 -12.82 -19.14 12.83
N ARG A 9 -13.89 -18.46 12.44
CA ARG A 9 -15.24 -18.72 12.95
C ARG A 9 -15.95 -19.88 12.29
N CYS A 10 -15.91 -19.97 10.95
CA CYS A 10 -16.60 -21.02 10.20
C CYS A 10 -15.64 -22.07 9.61
N GLY A 11 -14.33 -21.87 9.73
CA GLY A 11 -13.30 -22.77 9.22
C GLY A 11 -13.17 -22.76 7.69
N THR A 12 -13.82 -21.83 6.98
CA THR A 12 -13.64 -21.69 5.53
C THR A 12 -12.20 -21.27 5.25
N LYS A 13 -11.50 -22.09 4.45
CA LYS A 13 -10.13 -21.83 4.01
C LYS A 13 -10.10 -21.58 2.52
N VAL A 14 -9.32 -20.59 2.11
CA VAL A 14 -9.04 -20.25 0.72
C VAL A 14 -7.55 -20.24 0.51
N GLU A 15 -7.06 -21.12 -0.35
CA GLU A 15 -5.69 -21.09 -0.82
C GLU A 15 -5.62 -20.18 -2.05
N LEU A 16 -4.90 -19.07 -1.94
CA LEU A 16 -4.70 -18.13 -3.04
C LEU A 16 -3.56 -18.64 -3.92
N THR A 17 -3.92 -19.04 -5.14
CA THR A 17 -2.95 -19.42 -6.16
C THR A 17 -2.84 -18.30 -7.19
N PRO A 18 -1.84 -17.41 -7.08
CA PRO A 18 -1.76 -16.26 -7.96
C PRO A 18 -1.60 -16.69 -9.43
N GLN A 19 -2.43 -16.13 -10.30
CA GLN A 19 -2.21 -16.17 -11.74
C GLN A 19 -1.47 -14.89 -12.15
N THR A 20 -0.26 -15.03 -12.67
CA THR A 20 0.52 -13.89 -13.15
C THR A 20 0.13 -13.55 -14.58
N VAL A 21 -0.26 -12.30 -14.82
CA VAL A 21 -0.45 -11.74 -16.16
C VAL A 21 0.40 -10.47 -16.28
N GLY A 22 1.42 -10.51 -17.14
CA GLY A 22 2.41 -9.45 -17.21
C GLY A 22 3.21 -9.33 -15.91
N GLN A 23 3.20 -8.15 -15.30
CA GLN A 23 3.84 -7.88 -14.00
C GLN A 23 2.88 -7.94 -12.80
N HIS A 24 1.63 -8.34 -13.02
CA HIS A 24 0.60 -8.37 -11.97
C HIS A 24 0.23 -9.80 -11.59
N ALA A 25 0.07 -10.05 -10.29
CA ALA A 25 -0.45 -11.31 -9.74
C ALA A 25 -1.92 -11.15 -9.34
N TYR A 26 -2.79 -12.02 -9.85
CA TYR A 26 -4.23 -12.00 -9.60
C TYR A 26 -4.65 -13.18 -8.73
N VAL A 27 -5.43 -12.93 -7.67
CA VAL A 27 -5.92 -13.95 -6.70
C VAL A 27 -7.44 -13.85 -6.44
N HIS A 28 -8.14 -13.13 -7.32
CA HIS A 28 -9.53 -12.73 -7.09
C HIS A 28 -10.53 -13.89 -7.25
N ARG A 29 -10.23 -14.86 -8.11
CA ARG A 29 -11.17 -15.92 -8.47
C ARG A 29 -11.41 -16.89 -7.31
N GLU A 30 -10.34 -17.25 -6.63
CA GLU A 30 -10.32 -18.19 -5.52
C GLU A 30 -11.12 -17.67 -4.31
N LEU A 31 -11.08 -16.35 -4.07
CA LEU A 31 -11.87 -15.70 -3.03
C LEU A 31 -13.38 -15.81 -3.33
N ILE A 32 -13.80 -15.41 -4.54
CA ILE A 32 -15.22 -15.44 -4.93
C ILE A 32 -15.79 -16.86 -4.89
N GLU A 33 -15.06 -17.84 -5.41
CA GLU A 33 -15.50 -19.24 -5.44
C GLU A 33 -15.69 -19.84 -4.02
N LYS A 34 -15.21 -19.16 -2.98
CA LYS A 34 -15.27 -19.57 -1.57
C LYS A 34 -16.05 -18.61 -0.69
N ASP A 35 -16.94 -17.81 -1.27
CA ASP A 35 -17.78 -16.85 -0.55
C ASP A 35 -16.97 -15.83 0.29
N MET A 36 -15.75 -15.54 -0.14
CA MET A 36 -14.91 -14.49 0.40
C MET A 36 -14.74 -13.36 -0.61
N TYR A 37 -14.66 -12.12 -0.15
CA TYR A 37 -14.41 -10.98 -1.04
C TYR A 37 -13.64 -9.89 -0.33
N VAL A 38 -12.77 -9.20 -1.06
CA VAL A 38 -12.12 -7.98 -0.56
C VAL A 38 -13.20 -6.93 -0.36
N PHE A 39 -13.39 -6.51 0.89
CA PHE A 39 -14.38 -5.52 1.26
C PHE A 39 -13.78 -4.12 1.28
N GLU A 40 -12.59 -3.98 1.86
CA GLU A 40 -11.95 -2.68 2.07
C GLU A 40 -10.43 -2.81 1.97
N THR A 41 -9.81 -1.76 1.44
CA THR A 41 -8.37 -1.58 1.34
C THR A 41 -8.00 -0.28 2.01
N ASN A 42 -7.15 -0.32 3.04
CA ASN A 42 -6.53 0.87 3.60
C ASN A 42 -5.13 1.05 3.02
N MET A 43 -4.88 2.20 2.41
CA MET A 43 -3.57 2.56 1.89
C MET A 43 -3.00 3.72 2.70
N GLY A 44 -1.84 3.50 3.30
CA GLY A 44 -1.01 4.56 3.84
C GLY A 44 -0.25 5.27 2.72
N LEU A 45 0.11 6.53 2.98
CA LEU A 45 1.05 7.28 2.14
C LEU A 45 2.39 7.34 2.88
N GLU A 46 3.43 6.82 2.24
CA GLU A 46 4.80 6.95 2.70
C GLU A 46 5.50 8.03 1.88
N ILE A 47 6.17 8.95 2.56
CA ILE A 47 6.97 10.01 1.94
C ILE A 47 8.40 9.50 1.87
N SER A 48 8.88 9.29 0.65
CA SER A 48 10.27 8.88 0.38
C SER A 48 11.07 10.07 -0.13
N PRO A 49 12.06 10.57 0.63
CA PRO A 49 12.88 11.69 0.18
C PRO A 49 13.85 11.23 -0.89
N ASN A 50 13.78 11.87 -2.06
CA ASN A 50 14.70 11.69 -3.17
C ASN A 50 15.44 13.02 -3.42
N LEU A 51 16.22 13.42 -2.43
CA LEU A 51 16.83 14.75 -2.38
C LEU A 51 17.98 14.86 -3.36
N TYR A 52 17.81 15.65 -4.42
CA TYR A 52 18.90 16.06 -5.28
C TYR A 52 19.84 17.01 -4.53
N MET A 53 21.14 16.87 -4.77
CA MET A 53 22.16 17.67 -4.05
C MET A 53 21.99 19.17 -4.28
N ASP A 54 21.55 19.60 -5.46
CA ASP A 54 21.34 21.03 -5.75
C ASP A 54 20.19 21.64 -4.93
N PHE A 55 19.16 20.85 -4.64
CA PHE A 55 18.06 21.25 -3.76
C PHE A 55 18.55 21.42 -2.32
N VAL A 56 19.34 20.47 -1.82
CA VAL A 56 19.96 20.56 -0.48
C VAL A 56 20.90 21.76 -0.40
N ASP A 57 21.71 21.99 -1.44
CA ASP A 57 22.62 23.13 -1.51
C ASP A 57 21.87 24.47 -1.48
N LYS A 58 20.77 24.60 -2.25
CA LYS A 58 19.90 25.79 -2.22
C LYS A 58 19.33 26.03 -0.81
N LEU A 59 18.82 24.97 -0.16
CA LEU A 59 18.26 25.09 1.20
C LEU A 59 19.31 25.53 2.22
N THR A 60 20.51 24.94 2.18
CA THR A 60 21.60 25.28 3.12
C THR A 60 22.19 26.67 2.89
N GLN A 61 22.06 27.22 1.67
CA GLN A 61 22.53 28.55 1.32
C GLN A 61 21.48 29.65 1.52
N SER A 62 20.21 29.27 1.72
CA SER A 62 19.13 30.23 1.98
C SER A 62 19.43 31.07 3.23
N THR A 63 19.06 32.35 3.16
CA THR A 63 19.36 33.33 4.20
C THR A 63 18.12 33.89 4.89
N SER A 64 16.93 33.54 4.41
CA SER A 64 15.65 33.97 4.96
C SER A 64 14.57 32.89 4.85
N ASP A 65 13.55 33.02 5.70
CA ASP A 65 12.39 32.13 5.67
C ASP A 65 11.61 32.24 4.35
N GLU A 66 11.53 33.45 3.78
CA GLU A 66 10.84 33.68 2.50
C GLU A 66 11.56 32.96 1.35
N GLU A 67 12.88 33.06 1.30
CA GLU A 67 13.71 32.35 0.31
C GLU A 67 13.64 30.83 0.51
N THR A 68 13.66 30.36 1.77
CA THR A 68 13.48 28.93 2.08
C THR A 68 12.14 28.42 1.56
N LYS A 69 11.07 29.20 1.74
CA LYS A 69 9.73 28.85 1.29
C LYS A 69 9.65 28.78 -0.23
N GLU A 70 10.22 29.76 -0.95
CA GLU A 70 10.29 29.72 -2.42
C GLU A 70 11.05 28.48 -2.92
N ILE A 71 12.19 28.14 -2.32
CA ILE A 71 12.97 26.95 -2.68
C ILE A 71 12.15 25.66 -2.48
N LEU A 72 11.42 25.56 -1.36
CA LEU A 72 10.54 24.42 -1.09
C LEU A 72 9.41 24.35 -2.11
N GLU A 73 8.66 25.43 -2.31
CA GLU A 73 7.52 25.45 -3.25
C GLU A 73 7.93 25.08 -4.68
N ASP A 74 9.10 25.54 -5.13
CA ASP A 74 9.58 25.30 -6.50
C ASP A 74 10.15 23.89 -6.72
N ASN A 75 10.63 23.21 -5.68
CA ASN A 75 11.46 22.01 -5.85
C ASN A 75 10.98 20.78 -5.06
N ILE A 76 10.09 20.93 -4.08
CA ILE A 76 9.71 19.82 -3.18
C ILE A 76 9.07 18.65 -3.94
N GLU A 77 8.26 18.91 -4.96
CA GLU A 77 7.57 17.87 -5.75
C GLU A 77 8.54 16.98 -6.53
N TYR A 78 9.72 17.49 -6.89
CA TYR A 78 10.74 16.73 -7.61
C TYR A 78 11.69 16.00 -6.65
N ASN A 79 11.73 16.42 -5.39
CA ASN A 79 12.66 15.92 -4.38
C ASN A 79 11.99 14.98 -3.36
N ILE A 80 10.67 14.80 -3.48
CA ILE A 80 9.88 13.92 -2.63
C ILE A 80 9.02 13.04 -3.53
N ASP A 81 9.17 11.74 -3.35
CA ASP A 81 8.27 10.75 -3.93
C ASP A 81 7.24 10.34 -2.87
N THR A 82 5.98 10.19 -3.28
CA THR A 82 4.92 9.61 -2.44
C THR A 82 4.60 8.22 -2.93
N GLU A 83 4.80 7.22 -2.08
CA GLU A 83 4.48 5.83 -2.37
C GLU A 83 3.25 5.40 -1.56
N GLY A 84 2.29 4.78 -2.24
CA GLY A 84 1.13 4.18 -1.60
C GLY A 84 1.50 2.80 -1.06
N LYS A 85 1.35 2.60 0.25
CA LYS A 85 1.58 1.31 0.90
C LYS A 85 0.26 0.72 1.36
N LEU A 86 0.01 -0.54 1.00
CA LEU A 86 -1.14 -1.25 1.56
C LEU A 86 -0.87 -1.51 3.05
N GLU A 87 -1.69 -0.91 3.91
CA GLU A 87 -1.61 -1.08 5.37
C GLU A 87 -2.59 -2.14 5.84
N GLU A 88 -3.78 -2.17 5.26
CA GLU A 88 -4.83 -3.10 5.65
C GLU A 88 -5.59 -3.62 4.43
N LEU A 89 -5.83 -4.94 4.42
CA LEU A 89 -6.78 -5.58 3.52
C LEU A 89 -7.83 -6.33 4.33
N ARG A 90 -9.08 -5.90 4.22
CA ARG A 90 -10.21 -6.60 4.83
C ARG A 90 -10.88 -7.53 3.83
N ILE A 91 -11.03 -8.79 4.23
CA ILE A 91 -11.71 -9.84 3.49
C ILE A 91 -12.94 -10.27 4.29
N ASP A 92 -14.13 -10.08 3.73
CA ASP A 92 -15.37 -10.52 4.35
C ASP A 92 -15.70 -11.97 3.94
N CYS A 93 -16.18 -12.78 4.89
CA CYS A 93 -16.70 -14.12 4.66
C CYS A 93 -18.23 -14.12 4.70
N ARG A 94 -18.87 -14.28 3.54
CA ARG A 94 -20.35 -14.28 3.44
C ARG A 94 -21.00 -15.50 4.09
N GLY A 95 -20.27 -16.59 4.24
CA GLY A 95 -20.79 -17.81 4.86
C GLY A 95 -21.19 -17.63 6.32
N CYS A 96 -20.54 -16.72 7.06
CA CYS A 96 -20.86 -16.46 8.47
C CYS A 96 -21.00 -14.98 8.85
N GLY A 97 -20.77 -14.06 7.91
CA GLY A 97 -20.83 -12.61 8.13
C GLY A 97 -19.65 -12.06 8.92
N ASP A 98 -18.58 -12.84 9.08
CA ASP A 98 -17.35 -12.45 9.76
C ASP A 98 -16.30 -11.94 8.77
N TYR A 99 -15.20 -11.38 9.26
CA TYR A 99 -14.15 -10.79 8.42
C TYR A 99 -12.74 -11.15 8.89
N ILE A 100 -11.80 -11.10 7.95
CA ILE A 100 -10.37 -11.32 8.16
C ILE A 100 -9.66 -10.03 7.77
N VAL A 101 -8.75 -9.56 8.62
CA VAL A 101 -7.95 -8.37 8.36
C VAL A 101 -6.49 -8.79 8.20
N LEU A 102 -5.88 -8.42 7.09
CA LEU A 102 -4.45 -8.60 6.83
C LEU A 102 -3.77 -7.24 7.00
N THR A 103 -2.81 -7.14 7.93
CA THR A 103 -2.12 -5.88 8.28
C THR A 103 -0.60 -5.93 8.07
N GLU A 104 -0.04 -7.09 7.75
CA GLU A 104 1.40 -7.29 7.61
C GLU A 104 1.74 -7.74 6.18
N PHE A 105 1.99 -6.76 5.31
CA PHE A 105 2.46 -7.00 3.95
C PHE A 105 3.98 -6.89 3.93
N GLY A 106 4.66 -7.95 3.47
CA GLY A 106 6.12 -7.97 3.37
C GLY A 106 6.64 -6.91 2.39
N ASN A 107 7.72 -6.23 2.77
CA ASN A 107 8.47 -5.31 1.90
C ASN A 107 9.28 -6.07 0.84
#